data_AF-A0A3S0EA58-F1
#
_entry.id   AF-A0A3S0EA58-F1
#
_cell.length_a   1.000
_cell.length_b   1.000
_cell.length_c   1.000
_cell.angle_alpha   90.00
_cell.angle_beta   90.00
_cell.angle_gamma   90.00
#
_symmetry.space_group_name_H-M   'P 1'
#
loop_
_entity.id
_entity.type
_entity.pdbx_description
1 polymer ?
#
loop_
_entity_poly.entity_id
_entity_poly.type
_entity_poly.pdbx_seq_one_letter_code
_entity_poly.pdbx_strand_id
1 'polypeptide(L)'
;MDKTELSSLLKKLQAELESGGQTIDEGLKQQLQLLDQDIQKILVHGSAVVRQDSEASLEERAQEIEARFASEHPYLASTLRDVMDTLGKMGI
;
A
#
# COMPACT_ATOMS: atom_id res chain seq x y z
N MET A 1 -10.83 -1.50 -14.44
CA MET A 1 -10.43 -2.11 -13.16
C MET A 1 -9.69 -1.04 -12.42
N ASP A 2 -10.38 -0.54 -11.41
CA ASP A 2 -10.55 0.88 -11.19
C ASP A 2 -9.87 1.30 -9.89
N LYS A 3 -9.38 2.55 -9.83
CA LYS A 3 -8.88 3.24 -8.63
C LYS A 3 -9.65 2.93 -7.33
N THR A 4 -10.95 2.68 -7.46
CA THR A 4 -11.87 2.31 -6.39
C THR A 4 -11.61 0.93 -5.79
N GLU A 5 -11.20 -0.06 -6.59
CA GLU A 5 -10.83 -1.40 -6.11
C GLU A 5 -9.54 -1.36 -5.29
N LEU A 6 -8.52 -0.66 -5.78
CA LEU A 6 -7.26 -0.45 -5.05
C LEU A 6 -7.50 0.20 -3.68
N SER A 7 -8.29 1.27 -3.68
CA SER A 7 -8.66 1.98 -2.44
C SER A 7 -9.46 1.09 -1.49
N SER A 8 -10.28 0.20 -2.03
CA SER A 8 -11.06 -0.76 -1.23
C SER A 8 -10.18 -1.85 -0.63
N LEU A 9 -9.19 -2.36 -1.38
CA LEU A 9 -8.20 -3.32 -0.90
C LEU A 9 -7.33 -2.72 0.20
N LEU A 10 -6.85 -1.48 0.03
CA LEU A 10 -6.08 -0.77 1.05
C LEU A 10 -6.89 -0.51 2.33
N LYS A 11 -8.13 -0.06 2.20
CA LYS A 11 -9.03 0.10 3.36
C LYS A 11 -9.32 -1.21 4.04
N LYS A 12 -9.49 -2.29 3.27
CA LYS A 12 -9.72 -3.63 3.83
C LYS A 12 -8.47 -4.09 4.58
N LEU A 13 -7.28 -3.93 3.99
CA LEU A 13 -6.01 -4.19 4.66
C LEU A 13 -5.93 -3.40 5.97
N GLN A 14 -6.17 -2.09 5.96
CA GLN A 14 -6.18 -1.24 7.16
C GLN A 14 -7.19 -1.68 8.22
N ALA A 15 -8.41 -2.05 7.82
CA ALA A 15 -9.42 -2.53 8.75
C ALA A 15 -9.05 -3.90 9.35
N GLU A 16 -8.44 -4.80 8.56
CA GLU A 16 -7.93 -6.08 9.05
C GLU A 16 -6.72 -5.89 9.98
N LEU A 17 -5.88 -4.87 9.74
CA LEU A 17 -4.80 -4.45 10.63
C LEU A 17 -5.31 -3.92 11.98
N GLU A 18 -6.41 -3.17 11.97
CA GLU A 18 -7.00 -2.60 13.18
C GLU A 18 -7.85 -3.63 13.96
N SER A 19 -8.42 -4.61 13.26
CA SER A 19 -9.28 -5.64 13.86
C SER A 19 -8.52 -6.90 14.29
N GLY A 20 -7.43 -7.23 13.59
CA GLY A 20 -6.54 -8.33 13.92
C GLY A 20 -5.69 -7.98 15.13
N GLY A 21 -6.17 -8.31 16.33
CA GLY A 21 -5.57 -7.97 17.63
C GLY A 21 -4.16 -8.51 17.93
N GLN A 22 -3.35 -8.82 16.91
CA GLN A 22 -1.92 -8.99 17.04
C GLN A 22 -1.24 -7.63 16.88
N THR A 23 -0.32 -7.35 17.78
CA THR A 23 0.40 -6.09 17.95
C THR A 23 1.20 -5.76 16.69
N ILE A 24 0.58 -5.05 15.76
CA ILE A 24 1.33 -4.39 14.70
C ILE A 24 2.00 -3.18 15.33
N ASP A 25 3.32 -3.12 15.17
CA ASP A 25 4.11 -1.97 15.57
C ASP A 25 3.46 -0.69 15.03
N GLU A 26 3.27 0.31 15.90
CA GLU A 26 2.66 1.59 15.50
C GLU A 26 3.47 2.23 14.35
N GLY A 27 4.77 1.97 14.28
CA GLY A 27 5.63 2.37 13.17
C GLY A 27 5.22 1.77 11.83
N LEU A 28 4.86 0.48 11.79
CA LEU A 28 4.37 -0.19 10.58
C LEU A 28 3.00 0.36 10.16
N LYS A 29 2.11 0.60 11.14
CA LYS A 29 0.81 1.22 10.88
C LYS A 29 0.96 2.62 10.28
N GLN A 30 1.87 3.44 10.82
CA GLN A 30 2.18 4.77 10.32
C GLN A 30 2.77 4.71 8.89
N GLN A 31 3.73 3.81 8.64
CA GLN A 31 4.33 3.64 7.32
C GLN A 31 3.29 3.26 6.27
N LEU A 32 2.39 2.34 6.60
CA LEU A 32 1.31 1.95 5.69
C LEU A 32 0.32 3.09 5.45
N GLN A 33 -0.06 3.86 6.47
CA GLN A 33 -0.92 5.03 6.28
C GLN A 33 -0.28 6.10 5.40
N LEU A 34 1.05 6.27 5.48
CA LEU A 34 1.77 7.16 4.58
C LEU A 34 1.76 6.63 3.15
N LEU A 35 1.95 5.32 2.97
CA LEU A 35 1.88 4.67 1.66
C LEU A 35 0.47 4.83 1.03
N ASP A 36 -0.59 4.56 1.80
CA ASP A 36 -1.98 4.74 1.35
C ASP A 36 -2.24 6.20 0.92
N GLN A 37 -1.80 7.18 1.71
CA GLN A 37 -1.94 8.59 1.35
C GLN A 37 -1.18 8.96 0.08
N ASP A 38 0.04 8.46 -0.11
CA ASP A 38 0.79 8.69 -1.35
C ASP A 38 0.08 8.07 -2.55
N ILE A 39 -0.38 6.82 -2.43
CA ILE A 39 -1.18 6.14 -3.47
C ILE A 39 -2.43 6.95 -3.81
N GLN A 40 -3.19 7.39 -2.82
CA GLN A 40 -4.37 8.23 -3.01
C GLN A 40 -4.02 9.55 -3.74
N LYS A 41 -2.90 10.19 -3.38
CA LYS A 41 -2.45 11.41 -4.04
C LYS A 41 -2.11 11.17 -5.50
N ILE A 42 -1.37 10.11 -5.82
CA ILE A 42 -1.02 9.73 -7.20
C ILE A 42 -2.30 9.48 -8.00
N LEU A 43 -3.23 8.71 -7.43
CA LEU A 43 -4.51 8.41 -8.05
C LEU A 43 -5.42 9.64 -8.22
N VAL A 44 -5.37 10.64 -7.33
CA VAL A 44 -6.19 11.87 -7.38
C VAL A 44 -5.62 12.91 -8.32
N HIS A 45 -4.31 13.15 -8.28
CA HIS A 45 -3.65 14.13 -9.14
C HIS A 45 -3.41 13.61 -10.55
N GLY A 46 -3.48 12.29 -10.75
CA GLY A 46 -3.17 11.63 -12.01
C GLY A 46 -1.66 11.64 -12.28
N SER A 47 -1.18 10.63 -12.98
CA SER A 47 0.23 10.37 -13.32
C SER A 47 0.91 11.52 -14.10
N ALA A 48 0.19 12.57 -14.47
CA ALA A 48 0.69 13.73 -15.20
C ALA A 48 1.62 14.66 -14.37
N VAL A 49 1.59 14.56 -13.03
CA VAL A 49 2.39 15.43 -12.13
C VAL A 49 3.42 14.63 -11.32
N VAL A 50 3.26 13.32 -11.22
CA VAL A 50 4.12 12.43 -10.44
C VAL A 50 5.22 11.94 -11.36
N ARG A 51 6.32 12.68 -11.35
CA ARG A 51 7.57 12.33 -12.05
C ARG A 51 8.07 10.98 -11.48
N GLN A 52 8.61 10.12 -12.35
CA GLN A 52 9.08 8.74 -12.09
C GLN A 52 9.86 8.49 -10.77
N ASP A 53 10.43 9.54 -10.18
CA ASP A 53 11.07 9.53 -8.85
C ASP A 53 10.13 9.11 -7.71
N SER A 54 8.85 9.50 -7.79
CA SER A 54 7.87 9.25 -6.74
C SER A 54 7.24 7.85 -6.82
N GLU A 55 7.15 7.26 -8.01
CA GLU A 55 6.66 5.89 -8.22
C GLU A 55 7.67 4.87 -7.70
N ALA A 56 8.95 5.01 -8.10
CA ALA A 56 10.02 4.16 -7.58
C ALA A 56 10.15 4.26 -6.05
N SER A 57 10.01 5.46 -5.49
CA SER A 57 10.01 5.66 -4.04
C SER A 57 8.80 5.04 -3.32
N LEU A 58 7.67 4.91 -4.02
CA LEU A 58 6.45 4.32 -3.49
C LEU A 58 6.53 2.79 -3.49
N GLU A 59 6.95 2.20 -4.62
CA GLU A 59 7.18 0.76 -4.76
C GLU A 59 8.24 0.28 -3.76
N GLU A 60 9.34 1.02 -3.60
CA GLU A 60 10.40 0.67 -2.65
C GLU A 60 9.89 0.69 -1.21
N ARG A 61 9.14 1.72 -0.80
CA ARG A 61 8.49 1.77 0.53
C ARG A 61 7.48 0.64 0.73
N ALA A 62 6.68 0.34 -0.28
CA ALA A 62 5.70 -0.73 -0.22
C ALA A 62 6.37 -2.10 -0.12
N GLN A 63 7.47 -2.34 -0.84
CA GLN A 63 8.29 -3.55 -0.72
C GLN A 63 8.94 -3.67 0.66
N GLU A 64 9.44 -2.57 1.24
CA GLU A 64 9.98 -2.59 2.60
C GLU A 64 8.90 -2.97 3.61
N ILE A 65 7.72 -2.36 3.53
CA ILE A 65 6.57 -2.68 4.40
C ILE A 65 6.12 -4.13 4.19
N GLU A 66 6.07 -4.61 2.93
CA GLU A 66 5.76 -6.01 2.59
C GLU A 66 6.75 -6.96 3.25
N ALA A 67 8.06 -6.69 3.17
CA ALA A 67 9.09 -7.55 3.76
C ALA A 67 8.97 -7.64 5.28
N ARG A 68 8.60 -6.53 5.94
CA ARG A 68 8.33 -6.53 7.39
C ARG A 68 7.06 -7.33 7.71
N PHE A 69 5.98 -7.11 6.96
CA PHE A 69 4.76 -7.90 7.12
C PHE A 69 4.97 -9.37 6.77
N ALA A 70 5.84 -9.75 5.83
CA ALA A 70 6.08 -11.15 5.50
C ALA A 70 6.67 -11.94 6.69
N SER A 71 7.41 -11.25 7.56
CA SER A 71 8.01 -11.84 8.76
C SER A 71 7.02 -11.99 9.91
N GLU A 72 6.14 -11.00 10.11
CA GLU A 72 5.21 -10.99 11.27
C GLU A 72 3.78 -11.41 10.92
N HIS A 73 3.36 -11.11 9.68
CA HIS A 73 1.99 -11.23 9.19
C HIS A 73 1.92 -11.56 7.67
N PRO A 74 2.23 -12.81 7.27
CA PRO A 74 2.28 -13.21 5.86
C PRO A 74 0.96 -13.00 5.08
N TYR A 75 -0.18 -12.99 5.77
CA TYR A 75 -1.48 -12.68 5.17
C TYR A 75 -1.60 -11.20 4.74
N LEU A 76 -1.04 -10.28 5.52
CA LEU A 76 -1.04 -8.84 5.23
C LEU A 76 -0.06 -8.51 4.11
N ALA A 77 1.11 -9.16 4.09
CA ALA A 77 2.05 -9.08 2.98
C ALA A 77 1.42 -9.52 1.64
N SER A 78 0.66 -10.61 1.64
CA SER A 78 -0.03 -11.09 0.44
C SER A 78 -1.03 -10.06 -0.10
N THR A 79 -1.81 -9.45 0.79
CA THR A 79 -2.80 -8.43 0.43
C THR A 79 -2.14 -7.13 -0.06
N LEU A 80 -1.04 -6.69 0.56
CA LEU A 80 -0.27 -5.53 0.12
C LEU A 80 0.36 -5.77 -1.27
N ARG A 81 0.82 -7.00 -1.53
CA ARG A 81 1.36 -7.38 -2.83
C ARG A 81 0.31 -7.36 -3.93
N ASP A 82 -0.92 -7.80 -3.65
CA ASP A 82 -2.06 -7.67 -4.56
C ASP A 82 -2.37 -6.19 -4.87
N VAL A 83 -2.27 -5.31 -3.87
CA VAL A 83 -2.39 -3.85 -4.07
C VAL A 83 -1.29 -3.34 -5.00
N MET A 84 -0.03 -3.71 -4.76
CA MET A 84 1.10 -3.30 -5.62
C MET A 84 0.99 -3.82 -7.05
N ASP A 85 0.62 -5.09 -7.23
CA ASP A 85 0.42 -5.69 -8.55
C ASP A 85 -0.70 -5.00 -9.32
N THR A 86 -1.77 -4.58 -8.61
CA THR A 86 -2.85 -3.77 -9.18
C THR A 86 -2.40 -2.36 -9.55
N LEU A 87 -1.49 -1.76 -8.76
CA LEU A 87 -0.84 -0.47 -9.05
C LEU A 87 0.02 -0.57 -10.32
N GLY A 88 0.95 -1.52 -10.38
CA GLY A 88 1.82 -1.71 -11.55
C GLY A 88 1.06 -2.08 -12.81
N LYS A 89 -0.05 -2.83 -12.70
CA LYS A 89 -0.98 -3.09 -13.82
C LYS A 89 -1.65 -1.82 -14.37
N MET A 90 -1.78 -0.78 -13.55
CA MET A 90 -2.29 0.53 -14.00
C MET A 90 -1.23 1.39 -14.71
N GLY A 91 0.03 0.95 -14.77
CA GLY A 91 1.11 1.69 -15.46
C GLY A 91 1.51 2.98 -14.74
N ILE A 92 1.36 2.97 -13.42
CA ILE A 92 1.91 3.89 -12.40
C ILE A 92 2.86 3.12 -11.51
#